data_AF-A6LPA7-F1
#
_entry.id   AF-A6LPA7-F1
#
_cell.length_a   1.000
_cell.length_b   1.000
_cell.length_c   1.000
_cell.angle_alpha   90.00
_cell.angle_beta   90.00
_cell.angle_gamma   90.00
#
_symmetry.space_group_name_H-M   'P 1'
#
loop_
_entity.id
_entity.type
_entity.pdbx_description
1 polymer ?
#
loop_
_entity_poly.entity_id
_entity_poly.type
_entity_poly.pdbx_seq_one_letter_code
_entity_poly.pdbx_strand_id
1 'polypeptide(L)'
;MIKILIPQALVENLREFLYNHQKVVFDIYDKNLEKKLKENYWDIVYIEEKKIVPGKIVVSSFKELELAVMYLEEKIKYDMLKMEHDMLFAFPELQGPIVREFLERLVKEGKKTDRLKLKYEDGMYLNEYSSYLKIKLPGVKISFSKNTGIKIPPLRERKEDIAFIFDKVLSSIYQKHASLPKRIPSDDEYELLRLYNWPGNTRELVKVTSEYVTRGILDIPRFKKDTFSGIDLGNFTSKLVKHVEKRYISLALEKASSRMKAAEMLNLNYKTLSHKIRLYKLDKK
;
A
#
# COMPACT_ATOMS: atom_id res chain seq x y z
N MET A 1 -0.21 -21.60 13.87
CA MET A 1 -0.80 -22.41 14.95
C MET A 1 -1.08 -21.48 16.10
N ILE A 2 -2.28 -21.56 16.68
CA ILE A 2 -2.74 -20.72 17.80
C ILE A 2 -2.10 -21.26 19.08
N LYS A 3 -1.40 -20.42 19.83
CA LYS A 3 -0.75 -20.79 21.10
C LYS A 3 -1.60 -20.38 22.28
N ILE A 4 -2.00 -21.34 23.10
CA ILE A 4 -2.79 -21.09 24.31
C ILE A 4 -1.99 -21.45 25.56
N LEU A 5 -2.11 -20.63 26.60
CA LEU A 5 -1.53 -20.89 27.92
C LEU A 5 -2.65 -21.07 28.93
N ILE A 6 -2.65 -22.20 29.64
CA ILE A 6 -3.76 -22.61 30.50
C ILE A 6 -3.29 -23.09 31.89
N PRO A 7 -4.13 -23.01 32.93
CA PRO A 7 -3.86 -23.67 34.20
C PRO A 7 -3.77 -25.19 34.03
N GLN A 8 -2.86 -25.82 34.78
CA GLN A 8 -2.74 -27.28 34.81
C GLN A 8 -4.06 -27.99 35.18
N ALA A 9 -4.91 -27.35 35.98
CA ALA A 9 -6.21 -27.89 36.40
C ALA A 9 -7.22 -28.09 35.24
N LEU A 10 -7.03 -27.42 34.10
CA LEU A 10 -7.97 -27.48 32.96
C LEU A 10 -7.58 -28.47 31.86
N VAL A 11 -6.46 -29.19 32.04
CA VAL A 11 -5.91 -30.08 31.00
C VAL A 11 -6.88 -31.21 30.65
N GLU A 12 -7.59 -31.77 31.62
CA GLU A 12 -8.54 -32.87 31.38
C GLU A 12 -9.70 -32.43 30.49
N ASN A 13 -10.19 -31.20 30.70
CA ASN A 13 -11.31 -30.61 29.97
C ASN A 13 -10.96 -30.20 28.54
N LEU A 14 -9.68 -30.27 28.16
CA LEU A 14 -9.20 -29.82 26.85
C LEU A 14 -8.99 -30.92 25.82
N ARG A 15 -9.09 -32.19 26.20
CA ARG A 15 -8.83 -33.29 25.25
C ARG A 15 -9.78 -33.26 24.05
N GLU A 16 -11.08 -33.14 24.31
CA GLU A 16 -12.11 -33.06 23.27
C GLU A 16 -12.01 -31.75 22.48
N PHE A 17 -11.70 -30.65 23.17
CA PHE A 17 -11.46 -29.35 22.56
C PHE A 17 -10.31 -29.36 21.54
N LEU A 18 -9.15 -29.91 21.92
CA LEU A 18 -7.97 -29.97 21.07
C LEU A 18 -8.17 -30.91 19.88
N TYR A 19 -9.01 -31.93 20.03
CA TYR A 19 -9.40 -32.78 18.90
C TYR A 19 -10.15 -32.00 17.82
N ASN A 20 -11.05 -31.10 18.22
CA ASN A 20 -11.82 -30.25 17.31
C ASN A 20 -11.02 -29.08 16.73
N HIS A 21 -9.94 -28.66 17.40
CA HIS A 21 -9.11 -27.51 17.01
C HIS A 21 -7.66 -27.89 16.69
N GLN A 22 -7.45 -28.61 15.59
CA GLN A 22 -6.14 -29.15 15.18
C GLN A 22 -5.03 -28.10 14.95
N LYS A 23 -5.38 -26.81 14.85
CA LYS A 23 -4.42 -25.71 14.69
C LYS A 23 -3.98 -25.08 16.01
N VAL A 24 -4.42 -25.62 17.14
CA VAL A 24 -4.10 -25.14 18.49
C VAL A 24 -2.94 -25.93 19.10
N VAL A 25 -2.01 -25.21 19.71
CA VAL A 25 -0.95 -25.75 20.56
C VAL A 25 -1.12 -25.13 21.93
N PHE A 26 -1.01 -25.93 22.99
CA PHE A 26 -1.15 -25.45 24.35
C PHE A 26 0.09 -25.72 25.19
N ASP A 27 0.25 -24.92 26.23
CA ASP A 27 1.19 -25.14 27.33
C ASP A 27 0.49 -24.83 28.65
N ILE A 28 1.03 -25.37 29.72
CA ILE A 28 0.43 -25.30 31.05
C ILE A 28 1.25 -24.41 31.98
N TYR A 29 0.55 -23.78 32.91
CA TYR A 29 1.18 -23.10 34.04
C TYR A 29 0.54 -23.56 35.36
N ASP A 30 1.36 -23.54 36.41
CA ASP A 30 0.91 -23.73 37.79
C ASP A 30 1.14 -22.40 38.54
N LYS A 31 2.18 -22.29 39.38
CA LYS A 31 2.52 -21.02 40.06
C LYS A 31 3.45 -20.09 39.27
N ASN A 32 3.78 -20.46 38.02
CA ASN A 32 4.82 -19.82 37.21
C ASN A 32 4.30 -19.00 36.02
N LEU A 33 3.05 -18.51 36.09
CA LEU A 33 2.40 -17.76 35.01
C LEU A 33 3.27 -16.61 34.47
N GLU A 34 3.81 -15.77 35.35
CA GLU A 34 4.60 -14.60 34.94
C GLU A 34 5.88 -14.97 34.20
N LYS A 35 6.50 -16.10 34.57
CA LYS A 35 7.69 -16.63 33.89
C LYS A 35 7.32 -17.10 32.49
N LYS A 36 6.26 -17.90 32.36
CA LYS A 36 5.76 -18.41 31.07
C LYS A 36 5.32 -17.29 30.11
N LEU A 37 4.72 -16.23 30.63
CA LEU A 37 4.33 -15.05 29.83
C LEU A 37 5.54 -14.27 29.26
N LYS A 38 6.71 -14.37 29.89
CA LYS A 38 7.96 -13.73 29.43
C LYS A 38 8.76 -14.63 28.49
N GLU A 39 8.71 -15.95 28.69
CA GLU A 39 9.47 -16.92 27.90
C GLU A 39 8.95 -17.10 26.47
N ASN A 40 7.63 -17.00 26.29
CA ASN A 40 6.99 -17.31 25.01
C ASN A 40 5.89 -16.31 24.65
N TYR A 41 5.64 -16.21 23.34
CA TYR A 41 4.46 -15.52 22.83
C TYR A 41 3.24 -16.45 22.87
N TRP A 42 2.13 -15.94 23.39
CA TRP A 42 0.85 -16.63 23.55
C TRP A 42 -0.25 -15.79 22.91
N ASP A 43 -1.12 -16.41 22.15
CA ASP A 43 -2.27 -15.76 21.53
C ASP A 43 -3.42 -15.61 22.54
N ILE A 44 -3.67 -16.67 23.32
CA ILE A 44 -4.70 -16.72 24.35
C ILE A 44 -4.07 -17.15 25.68
N VAL A 45 -4.48 -16.51 26.77
CA VAL A 45 -4.07 -16.88 28.13
C VAL A 45 -5.33 -17.04 28.97
N TYR A 46 -5.51 -18.23 29.54
CA TYR A 46 -6.55 -18.47 30.52
C TYR A 46 -6.06 -18.00 31.89
N ILE A 47 -6.78 -17.09 32.53
CA ILE A 47 -6.51 -16.60 33.89
C ILE A 47 -7.85 -16.42 34.60
N GLU A 48 -8.02 -17.04 35.78
CA GLU A 48 -9.24 -16.93 36.57
C GLU A 48 -9.47 -15.49 37.08
N GLU A 49 -8.39 -14.79 37.41
CA GLU A 49 -8.43 -13.37 37.77
C GLU A 49 -8.42 -12.48 36.51
N LYS A 50 -9.31 -11.48 36.47
CA LYS A 50 -9.36 -10.48 35.39
C LYS A 50 -8.11 -9.59 35.40
N LYS A 51 -7.04 -10.07 34.76
CA LYS A 51 -5.79 -9.34 34.53
C LYS A 51 -5.67 -8.92 33.07
N ILE A 52 -5.25 -7.69 32.81
CA ILE A 52 -4.91 -7.24 31.46
C ILE A 52 -3.51 -7.76 31.13
N VAL A 53 -3.39 -8.52 30.05
CA VAL A 53 -2.09 -8.92 29.49
C VAL A 53 -1.95 -8.29 28.10
N PRO A 54 -1.08 -7.28 27.94
CA PRO A 54 -0.94 -6.57 26.67
C PRO A 54 -0.68 -7.51 25.48
N GLY A 55 -1.46 -7.31 24.42
CA GLY A 55 -1.33 -8.03 23.16
C GLY A 55 -1.85 -9.47 23.17
N LYS A 56 -2.62 -9.88 24.19
CA LYS A 56 -3.15 -11.24 24.30
C LYS A 56 -4.66 -11.23 24.58
N ILE A 57 -5.36 -12.28 24.14
CA ILE A 57 -6.74 -12.51 24.54
C ILE A 57 -6.71 -13.20 25.90
N VAL A 58 -7.26 -12.54 26.94
CA VAL A 58 -7.37 -13.13 28.27
C VAL A 58 -8.77 -13.69 28.45
N VAL A 59 -8.85 -14.96 28.87
CA VAL A 59 -10.11 -15.68 29.08
C VAL A 59 -10.14 -16.24 30.49
N SER A 60 -11.32 -16.34 31.08
CA SER A 60 -11.55 -16.75 32.47
C SER A 60 -12.54 -17.90 32.60
N SER A 61 -13.13 -18.34 31.49
CA SER A 61 -14.02 -19.49 31.41
C SER A 61 -13.74 -20.33 30.16
N PHE A 62 -14.13 -21.60 30.19
CA PHE A 62 -13.98 -22.49 29.04
C PHE A 62 -14.75 -21.99 27.81
N LYS A 63 -15.94 -21.41 28.00
CA LYS A 63 -16.72 -20.79 26.93
C LYS A 63 -16.01 -19.60 26.29
N GLU A 64 -15.33 -18.77 27.10
CA GLU A 64 -14.51 -17.68 26.58
C GLU A 64 -13.29 -18.20 25.80
N LEU A 65 -12.65 -19.28 26.28
CA LEU A 65 -11.56 -19.94 25.58
C LEU A 65 -11.99 -20.48 24.20
N GLU A 66 -13.15 -21.15 24.15
CA GLU A 66 -13.72 -21.69 22.92
C GLU A 66 -14.01 -20.57 21.92
N LEU A 67 -14.70 -19.51 22.35
CA LEU A 67 -14.98 -18.34 21.51
C LEU A 67 -13.70 -17.66 21.01
N ALA A 68 -12.68 -17.55 21.86
CA ALA A 68 -11.40 -16.94 21.49
C ALA A 68 -10.66 -17.76 20.42
N VAL A 69 -10.66 -19.09 20.55
CA VAL A 69 -10.05 -19.98 19.54
C VAL A 69 -10.84 -19.93 18.24
N MET A 70 -12.17 -20.04 18.28
CA MET A 70 -13.01 -19.92 17.08
C MET A 70 -12.77 -18.59 16.36
N TYR A 71 -12.70 -17.48 17.10
CA TYR A 71 -12.38 -16.17 16.54
C TYR A 71 -11.03 -16.17 15.83
N LEU A 72 -9.97 -16.71 16.45
CA LEU A 72 -8.63 -16.74 15.85
C LEU A 72 -8.57 -17.67 14.64
N GLU A 73 -9.22 -18.83 14.67
CA GLU A 73 -9.29 -19.74 13.53
C GLU A 73 -10.01 -19.09 12.35
N GLU A 74 -11.16 -18.45 12.61
CA GLU A 74 -11.92 -17.78 11.56
C GLU A 74 -11.19 -16.55 11.03
N LYS A 75 -10.49 -15.81 11.91
CA LYS A 75 -9.61 -14.72 11.49
C LYS A 75 -8.47 -15.21 10.59
N ILE A 76 -7.84 -16.33 10.93
CA ILE A 76 -6.80 -16.94 10.07
C ILE A 76 -7.38 -17.33 8.72
N LYS A 77 -8.57 -17.94 8.67
CA LYS A 77 -9.24 -18.28 7.40
C LYS A 77 -9.56 -17.03 6.60
N TYR A 78 -10.12 -16.00 7.24
CA TYR A 78 -10.42 -14.72 6.61
C TYR A 78 -9.15 -14.07 6.04
N ASP A 79 -8.06 -14.04 6.81
CA ASP A 79 -6.79 -13.48 6.36
C ASP A 79 -6.22 -14.28 5.17
N MET A 80 -6.37 -15.62 5.18
CA MET A 80 -5.99 -16.47 4.03
C MET A 80 -6.84 -16.17 2.79
N LEU A 81 -8.17 -16.11 2.93
CA LEU A 81 -9.09 -15.77 1.84
C LEU A 81 -8.79 -14.37 1.29
N LYS A 82 -8.53 -13.41 2.17
CA LYS A 82 -8.12 -12.05 1.80
C LYS A 82 -6.78 -12.06 1.08
N MET A 83 -5.82 -12.88 1.50
CA MET A 83 -4.57 -13.04 0.73
C MET A 83 -4.83 -13.66 -0.65
N GLU A 84 -5.70 -14.66 -0.76
CA GLU A 84 -6.00 -15.33 -2.03
C GLU A 84 -6.72 -14.43 -3.05
N HIS A 85 -7.71 -13.69 -2.58
CA HIS A 85 -8.63 -12.91 -3.40
C HIS A 85 -8.30 -11.41 -3.47
N ASP A 86 -7.60 -10.89 -2.47
CA ASP A 86 -7.45 -9.45 -2.20
C ASP A 86 -5.98 -9.01 -2.12
N MET A 87 -5.02 -9.88 -2.47
CA MET A 87 -3.57 -9.58 -2.36
C MET A 87 -3.15 -8.28 -3.06
N LEU A 88 -3.82 -7.96 -4.17
CA LEU A 88 -3.60 -6.72 -4.92
C LEU A 88 -4.00 -5.48 -4.12
N PHE A 89 -4.86 -5.59 -3.11
CA PHE A 89 -5.30 -4.49 -2.26
C PHE A 89 -4.53 -4.39 -0.95
N ALA A 90 -3.71 -5.38 -0.59
CA ALA A 90 -2.98 -5.37 0.68
C ALA A 90 -1.69 -4.54 0.63
N PHE A 91 -0.99 -4.56 -0.50
CA PHE A 91 0.38 -4.05 -0.60
C PHE A 91 0.51 -2.84 -1.53
N PRO A 92 1.22 -1.77 -1.13
CA PRO A 92 1.44 -0.58 -1.97
C PRO A 92 2.05 -0.92 -3.33
N GLU A 93 3.03 -1.84 -3.38
CA GLU A 93 3.74 -2.22 -4.60
C GLU A 93 2.84 -2.75 -5.72
N LEU A 94 1.72 -3.39 -5.36
CA LEU A 94 0.80 -4.05 -6.29
C LEU A 94 -0.49 -3.25 -6.52
N GLN A 95 -0.51 -1.95 -6.15
CA GLN A 95 -1.64 -1.07 -6.42
C GLN A 95 -1.54 -0.40 -7.80
N GLY A 96 -2.70 -0.23 -8.43
CA GLY A 96 -2.88 0.57 -9.64
C GLY A 96 -3.15 -0.27 -10.90
N PRO A 97 -3.74 0.34 -11.94
CA PRO A 97 -4.13 -0.35 -13.16
C PRO A 97 -2.96 -0.96 -13.94
N ILE A 98 -1.81 -0.28 -14.03
CA ILE A 98 -0.70 -0.69 -14.91
C ILE A 98 0.02 -1.91 -14.34
N VAL A 99 0.31 -1.92 -13.03
CA VAL A 99 0.87 -3.10 -12.38
C VAL A 99 -0.10 -4.28 -12.43
N ARG A 100 -1.41 -4.04 -12.40
CA ARG A 100 -2.42 -5.09 -12.53
C ARG A 100 -2.34 -5.78 -13.89
N GLU A 101 -2.34 -5.00 -14.96
CA GLU A 101 -2.20 -5.51 -16.32
C GLU A 101 -0.87 -6.27 -16.50
N PHE A 102 0.21 -5.72 -15.93
CA PHE A 102 1.51 -6.39 -15.90
C PHE A 102 1.44 -7.76 -15.22
N LEU A 103 0.83 -7.84 -14.03
CA LEU A 103 0.69 -9.09 -13.28
C LEU A 103 -0.19 -10.11 -14.01
N GLU A 104 -1.28 -9.68 -14.63
CA GLU A 104 -2.14 -10.56 -15.43
C GLU A 104 -1.39 -11.17 -16.62
N ARG A 105 -0.61 -10.37 -17.34
CA ARG A 105 0.27 -10.85 -18.40
C ARG A 105 1.31 -11.82 -17.84
N LEU A 106 1.92 -11.48 -16.71
CA LEU A 106 2.96 -12.28 -16.09
C LEU A 106 2.44 -13.66 -15.63
N VAL A 107 1.22 -13.72 -15.09
CA VAL A 107 0.56 -14.99 -14.75
C VAL A 107 0.29 -15.84 -15.99
N LYS A 108 -0.19 -15.23 -17.09
CA LYS A 108 -0.41 -15.94 -18.36
C LYS A 108 0.89 -16.52 -18.94
N GLU A 109 2.00 -15.80 -18.83
CA GLU A 109 3.32 -16.29 -19.23
C GLU A 109 3.82 -17.39 -18.30
N GLY A 110 3.66 -17.22 -16.98
CA GLY A 110 4.06 -18.19 -15.98
C GLY A 110 3.39 -19.55 -16.09
N LYS A 111 2.14 -19.61 -16.56
CA LYS A 111 1.46 -20.89 -16.82
C LYS A 111 2.10 -21.72 -17.94
N LYS A 112 2.99 -21.14 -18.74
CA LYS A 112 3.65 -21.77 -19.88
C LYS A 112 5.09 -22.21 -19.57
N THR A 113 5.58 -22.00 -18.34
CA THR A 113 6.98 -22.23 -17.97
C THR A 113 7.11 -22.69 -16.52
N ASP A 114 8.08 -23.54 -16.25
CA ASP A 114 8.39 -23.98 -14.88
C ASP A 114 9.25 -22.96 -14.12
N ARG A 115 9.71 -21.90 -14.80
CA ARG A 115 10.53 -20.83 -14.21
C ARG A 115 10.17 -19.45 -14.74
N LEU A 116 10.11 -18.48 -13.83
CA LEU A 116 9.95 -17.07 -14.13
C LEU A 116 11.13 -16.28 -13.55
N LYS A 117 11.76 -15.46 -14.39
CA LYS A 117 12.83 -14.55 -13.99
C LYS A 117 12.37 -13.12 -14.19
N LEU A 118 12.37 -12.34 -13.11
CA LEU A 118 11.93 -10.95 -13.11
C LEU A 118 13.12 -10.01 -13.00
N LYS A 119 13.14 -8.99 -13.86
CA LYS A 119 14.10 -7.90 -13.78
C LYS A 119 13.54 -6.81 -12.88
N TYR A 120 14.28 -6.43 -11.85
CA TYR A 120 13.87 -5.45 -10.85
C TYR A 120 14.84 -4.26 -10.74
N GLU A 121 14.37 -3.20 -10.09
CA GLU A 121 15.16 -2.03 -9.72
C GLU A 121 15.14 -1.83 -8.19
N ASP A 122 16.15 -1.15 -7.68
CA ASP A 122 16.24 -0.86 -6.25
C ASP A 122 15.01 -0.06 -5.78
N GLY A 123 14.54 -0.35 -4.56
CA GLY A 123 13.34 0.29 -4.01
C GLY A 123 12.01 -0.40 -4.29
N MET A 124 11.99 -1.50 -5.07
CA MET A 124 10.79 -2.34 -5.25
C MET A 124 10.61 -3.36 -4.11
N TYR A 125 9.37 -3.69 -3.76
CA TYR A 125 9.06 -4.73 -2.78
C TYR A 125 8.96 -6.13 -3.41
N LEU A 126 10.11 -6.76 -3.67
CA LEU A 126 10.21 -8.06 -4.37
C LEU A 126 9.45 -9.21 -3.67
N ASN A 127 9.38 -9.17 -2.34
CA ASN A 127 8.66 -10.18 -1.57
C ASN A 127 7.18 -10.21 -1.94
N GLU A 128 6.57 -9.06 -2.27
CA GLU A 128 5.15 -9.03 -2.60
C GLU A 128 4.87 -9.61 -3.98
N TYR A 129 5.74 -9.35 -4.95
CA TYR A 129 5.69 -10.06 -6.24
C TYR A 129 5.87 -11.56 -6.05
N SER A 130 6.83 -11.98 -5.21
CA SER A 130 7.06 -13.41 -4.92
C SER A 130 5.84 -14.05 -4.28
N SER A 131 5.25 -13.44 -3.25
CA SER A 131 4.07 -13.94 -2.55
C SER A 131 2.87 -14.06 -3.50
N TYR A 132 2.63 -13.01 -4.29
CA TYR A 132 1.59 -13.00 -5.30
C TYR A 132 1.74 -14.14 -6.32
N LEU A 133 2.93 -14.28 -6.90
CA LEU A 133 3.17 -15.27 -7.94
C LEU A 133 3.17 -16.70 -7.40
N LYS A 134 3.67 -16.96 -6.19
CA LYS A 134 3.62 -18.31 -5.59
C LYS A 134 2.19 -18.82 -5.43
N ILE A 135 1.27 -17.93 -5.09
CA ILE A 135 -0.15 -18.27 -4.93
C ILE A 135 -0.81 -18.48 -6.30
N LYS A 136 -0.53 -17.62 -7.29
CA LYS A 136 -1.17 -17.72 -8.62
C LYS A 136 -0.53 -18.75 -9.55
N LEU A 137 0.71 -19.16 -9.28
CA LEU A 137 1.51 -20.09 -10.07
C LEU A 137 2.20 -21.12 -9.16
N PRO A 138 1.43 -22.02 -8.51
CA PRO A 138 2.02 -23.04 -7.66
C PRO A 138 2.97 -23.94 -8.47
N GLY A 139 4.16 -24.19 -7.93
CA GLY A 139 5.19 -25.02 -8.57
C GLY A 139 6.16 -24.29 -9.51
N VAL A 140 5.84 -23.06 -9.94
CA VAL A 140 6.74 -22.27 -10.81
C VAL A 140 7.88 -21.65 -9.98
N LYS A 141 9.12 -21.86 -10.40
CA LYS A 141 10.32 -21.28 -9.75
C LYS A 141 10.45 -19.79 -10.10
N ILE A 142 10.24 -18.92 -9.12
CA ILE A 142 10.35 -17.47 -9.27
C ILE A 142 11.74 -17.00 -8.84
N SER A 143 12.40 -16.19 -9.67
CA SER A 143 13.73 -15.60 -9.40
C SER A 143 13.80 -14.13 -9.80
N PHE A 144 14.67 -13.37 -9.15
CA PHE A 144 14.85 -11.94 -9.40
C PHE A 144 16.29 -11.65 -9.84
N SER A 145 16.48 -10.71 -10.75
CA SER A 145 17.79 -10.29 -11.26
C SER A 145 17.79 -8.81 -11.62
N LYS A 146 18.92 -8.11 -11.48
CA LYS A 146 19.04 -6.71 -11.92
C LYS A 146 19.18 -6.57 -13.45
N ASN A 147 19.67 -7.60 -14.14
CA ASN A 147 20.12 -7.46 -15.53
C ASN A 147 19.18 -8.11 -16.55
N THR A 148 18.55 -9.22 -16.17
CA THR A 148 17.85 -10.12 -17.11
C THR A 148 16.48 -10.54 -16.56
N GLY A 149 15.55 -10.87 -17.45
CA GLY A 149 14.20 -11.30 -17.10
C GLY A 149 13.13 -10.30 -17.54
N ILE A 150 11.87 -10.64 -17.24
CA ILE A 150 10.72 -9.80 -17.53
C ILE A 150 10.79 -8.57 -16.62
N LYS A 151 10.87 -7.38 -17.23
CA LYS A 151 11.03 -6.13 -16.49
C LYS A 151 9.77 -5.78 -15.71
N ILE A 152 9.92 -5.68 -14.38
CA ILE A 152 8.91 -5.09 -13.51
C ILE A 152 8.87 -3.59 -13.79
N PRO A 153 7.70 -2.98 -14.08
CA PRO A 153 7.61 -1.56 -14.38
C PRO A 153 7.98 -0.72 -13.15
N PRO A 154 9.06 0.08 -13.21
CA PRO A 154 9.37 1.05 -12.15
C PRO A 154 8.30 2.14 -12.07
N LEU A 155 8.21 2.86 -10.95
CA LEU A 155 7.14 3.85 -10.75
C LEU A 155 7.08 4.93 -11.83
N ARG A 156 8.22 5.32 -12.41
CA ARG A 156 8.26 6.27 -13.54
C ARG A 156 7.57 5.78 -14.82
N GLU A 157 7.41 4.48 -14.97
CA GLU A 157 6.72 3.83 -16.11
C GLU A 157 5.26 3.49 -15.80
N ARG A 158 4.82 3.69 -14.55
CA ARG A 158 3.44 3.49 -14.10
C ARG A 158 2.96 4.67 -13.24
N LYS A 159 3.02 5.88 -13.81
CA LYS A 159 2.74 7.12 -13.06
C LYS A 159 1.29 7.21 -12.58
N GLU A 160 0.40 6.57 -13.31
CA GLU A 160 -1.03 6.45 -13.02
C GLU A 160 -1.27 5.61 -11.75
N ASP A 161 -0.37 4.66 -11.44
CA ASP A 161 -0.47 3.82 -10.25
C ASP A 161 -0.13 4.61 -8.97
N ILE A 162 0.67 5.67 -9.06
CA ILE A 162 1.22 6.42 -7.92
C ILE A 162 0.12 6.91 -6.96
N ALA A 163 -1.00 7.42 -7.48
CA ALA A 163 -2.10 7.89 -6.66
C ALA A 163 -2.71 6.75 -5.80
N PHE A 164 -2.93 5.58 -6.42
CA PHE A 164 -3.44 4.39 -5.71
C PHE A 164 -2.48 3.91 -4.63
N ILE A 165 -1.17 3.92 -4.93
CA ILE A 165 -0.14 3.54 -3.97
C ILE A 165 -0.13 4.52 -2.79
N PHE A 166 -0.14 5.82 -3.07
CA PHE A 166 -0.14 6.89 -2.08
C PHE A 166 -1.35 6.80 -1.15
N ASP A 167 -2.56 6.72 -1.72
CA ASP A 167 -3.82 6.63 -0.98
C ASP A 167 -3.89 5.35 -0.14
N LYS A 168 -3.39 4.24 -0.66
CA LYS A 168 -3.33 2.97 0.08
C LYS A 168 -2.44 3.09 1.31
N VAL A 169 -1.26 3.70 1.17
CA VAL A 169 -0.32 3.91 2.27
C VAL A 169 -0.92 4.87 3.30
N LEU A 170 -1.51 5.99 2.87
CA LEU A 170 -2.22 6.93 3.74
C LEU A 170 -3.31 6.24 4.56
N SER A 171 -4.19 5.50 3.88
CA SER A 171 -5.27 4.76 4.53
C SER A 171 -4.74 3.76 5.56
N SER A 172 -3.65 3.04 5.22
CA SER A 172 -3.02 2.10 6.16
C SER A 172 -2.45 2.78 7.40
N ILE A 173 -1.83 3.96 7.25
CA ILE A 173 -1.29 4.72 8.37
C ILE A 173 -2.42 5.24 9.27
N TYR A 174 -3.47 5.85 8.70
CA TYR A 174 -4.59 6.37 9.48
C TYR A 174 -5.39 5.28 10.20
N GLN A 175 -5.49 4.08 9.62
CA GLN A 175 -6.12 2.93 10.30
C GLN A 175 -5.29 2.46 11.51
N LYS A 176 -3.97 2.50 11.43
CA LYS A 176 -3.07 2.13 12.54
C LYS A 176 -2.97 3.22 13.61
N HIS A 177 -3.12 4.48 13.21
CA HIS A 177 -2.92 5.65 14.07
C HIS A 177 -4.12 6.59 14.00
N ALA A 178 -5.21 6.21 14.66
CA ALA A 178 -6.47 6.96 14.65
C ALA A 178 -6.38 8.39 15.21
N SER A 179 -5.35 8.69 15.99
CA SER A 179 -5.10 10.02 16.57
C SER A 179 -4.45 11.01 15.60
N LEU A 180 -3.94 10.55 14.45
CA LEU A 180 -3.32 11.44 13.47
C LEU A 180 -4.39 12.27 12.74
N PRO A 181 -4.13 13.56 12.47
CA PRO A 181 -5.05 14.38 11.69
C PRO A 181 -5.17 13.80 10.28
N LYS A 182 -6.40 13.47 9.88
CA LYS A 182 -6.66 12.99 8.52
C LYS A 182 -6.46 14.13 7.54
N ARG A 183 -5.48 13.97 6.65
CA ARG A 183 -5.17 14.91 5.57
C ARG A 183 -5.65 14.33 4.25
N ILE A 184 -6.27 15.19 3.45
CA ILE A 184 -6.71 14.88 2.10
C ILE A 184 -5.74 15.60 1.15
N PRO A 185 -5.00 14.87 0.31
CA PRO A 185 -4.09 15.51 -0.64
C PRO A 185 -4.88 16.31 -1.69
N SER A 186 -4.33 17.44 -2.09
CA SER A 186 -4.84 18.30 -3.15
C SER A 186 -4.47 17.78 -4.54
N ASP A 187 -5.18 18.24 -5.58
CA ASP A 187 -4.87 17.90 -6.98
C ASP A 187 -3.44 18.28 -7.36
N ASP A 188 -2.97 19.43 -6.88
CA ASP A 188 -1.60 19.93 -7.11
C ASP A 188 -0.56 18.97 -6.49
N GLU A 189 -0.84 18.38 -5.33
CA GLU A 189 0.03 17.37 -4.69
C GLU A 189 0.07 16.06 -5.49
N TYR A 190 -1.07 15.59 -6.01
CA TYR A 190 -1.09 14.42 -6.89
C TYR A 190 -0.36 14.65 -8.22
N GLU A 191 -0.41 15.87 -8.77
CA GLU A 191 0.40 16.23 -9.94
C GLU A 191 1.89 16.22 -9.61
N LEU A 192 2.31 16.77 -8.46
CA LEU A 192 3.70 16.72 -8.01
C LEU A 192 4.23 15.29 -7.87
N LEU A 193 3.43 14.40 -7.26
CA LEU A 193 3.76 12.98 -7.14
C LEU A 193 3.99 12.32 -8.51
N ARG A 194 3.19 12.67 -9.53
CA ARG A 194 3.32 12.13 -10.90
C ARG A 194 4.50 12.70 -11.68
N LEU A 195 4.89 13.94 -11.40
CA LEU A 195 6.00 14.59 -12.09
C LEU A 195 7.35 14.00 -11.70
N TYR A 196 7.49 13.54 -10.45
CA TYR A 196 8.72 12.93 -9.95
C TYR A 196 8.97 11.52 -10.54
N ASN A 197 10.23 11.14 -10.70
CA ASN A 197 10.64 9.88 -11.33
C ASN A 197 10.84 8.72 -10.35
N TRP A 198 10.79 8.98 -9.04
CA TRP A 198 10.88 7.96 -7.99
C TRP A 198 12.09 7.01 -8.17
N PRO A 199 13.34 7.52 -8.13
CA PRO A 199 14.54 6.68 -8.26
C PRO A 199 14.63 5.58 -7.19
N GLY A 200 14.02 5.78 -6.01
CA GLY A 200 13.87 4.76 -4.97
C GLY A 200 12.55 3.99 -5.03
N ASN A 201 11.83 4.05 -6.16
CA ASN A 201 10.58 3.35 -6.45
C ASN A 201 9.57 3.42 -5.28
N THR A 202 8.83 2.34 -5.05
CA THR A 202 7.76 2.27 -4.05
C THR A 202 8.25 2.51 -2.63
N ARG A 203 9.48 2.10 -2.28
CA ARG A 203 10.04 2.38 -0.95
C ARG A 203 10.22 3.87 -0.69
N GLU A 204 10.67 4.63 -1.69
CA GLU A 204 10.76 6.08 -1.59
C GLU A 204 9.37 6.71 -1.44
N LEU A 205 8.39 6.29 -2.26
CA LEU A 205 7.02 6.77 -2.16
C LEU A 205 6.39 6.48 -0.80
N VAL A 206 6.56 5.27 -0.26
CA VAL A 206 6.09 4.90 1.08
C VAL A 206 6.73 5.81 2.14
N LYS A 207 8.04 6.04 2.07
CA LYS A 207 8.75 6.94 2.99
C LYS A 207 8.18 8.37 2.95
N VAL A 208 8.03 8.92 1.75
CA VAL A 208 7.46 10.27 1.54
C VAL A 208 6.04 10.36 2.08
N THR A 209 5.23 9.31 1.86
CA THR A 209 3.86 9.25 2.38
C THR A 209 3.84 9.24 3.90
N SER A 210 4.74 8.49 4.55
CA SER A 210 4.86 8.49 6.01
C SER A 210 5.25 9.87 6.56
N GLU A 211 6.20 10.55 5.91
CA GLU A 211 6.61 11.91 6.30
C GLU A 211 5.49 12.94 6.08
N TYR A 212 4.71 12.80 5.00
CA TYR A 212 3.55 13.63 4.70
C TYR A 212 2.49 13.59 5.80
N VAL A 213 2.16 12.40 6.33
CA VAL A 213 1.16 12.28 7.41
C VAL A 213 1.60 13.06 8.65
N THR A 214 2.88 12.98 9.02
CA THR A 214 3.43 13.66 10.20
C THR A 214 3.56 15.16 10.01
N ARG A 215 4.11 15.61 8.87
CA ARG A 215 4.44 17.03 8.64
C ARG A 215 3.28 17.82 8.04
N GLY A 216 2.37 17.14 7.35
CA GLY A 216 1.30 17.77 6.58
C GLY A 216 1.75 18.48 5.31
N ILE A 217 3.00 18.26 4.90
CA ILE A 217 3.61 18.87 3.73
C ILE A 217 4.21 17.73 2.91
N LEU A 218 3.91 17.71 1.61
CA LEU A 218 4.49 16.75 0.69
C LEU A 218 5.95 17.12 0.39
N ASP A 219 6.86 16.57 1.19
CA ASP A 219 8.31 16.75 1.04
C ASP A 219 8.89 15.58 0.23
N ILE A 220 8.76 15.66 -1.10
CA ILE A 220 9.50 14.74 -1.99
C ILE A 220 10.99 15.07 -1.82
N PRO A 221 11.90 14.11 -1.58
CA PRO A 221 13.34 14.30 -1.29
C PRO A 221 14.14 15.03 -2.38
N ARG A 222 13.76 16.29 -2.66
CA ARG A 222 14.40 17.37 -3.41
C ARG A 222 14.93 16.95 -4.81
N PHE A 223 14.56 17.60 -5.92
CA PHE A 223 15.04 18.96 -6.26
C PHE A 223 16.15 19.49 -5.33
N LYS A 224 17.21 18.68 -5.09
CA LYS A 224 18.31 19.04 -4.18
C LYS A 224 19.23 19.91 -5.01
N LYS A 225 19.56 21.07 -4.44
CA LYS A 225 20.20 22.24 -5.07
C LYS A 225 21.39 21.96 -6.00
N ASP A 226 22.01 20.78 -5.96
CA ASP A 226 23.31 20.54 -6.61
C ASP A 226 23.45 19.23 -7.41
N THR A 227 22.37 18.52 -7.75
CA THR A 227 22.47 17.37 -8.69
C THR A 227 21.24 17.25 -9.58
N PHE A 228 21.38 17.60 -10.86
CA PHE A 228 20.37 17.40 -11.92
C PHE A 228 20.23 15.94 -12.38
N SER A 229 20.72 14.97 -11.60
CA SER A 229 20.57 13.55 -11.90
C SER A 229 19.15 13.09 -11.58
N GLY A 230 18.35 12.83 -12.61
CA GLY A 230 17.02 12.21 -12.47
C GLY A 230 15.82 13.13 -12.70
N ILE A 231 16.05 14.40 -13.05
CA ILE A 231 15.00 15.35 -13.46
C ILE A 231 15.30 15.82 -14.87
N ASP A 232 14.41 15.51 -15.81
CA ASP A 232 14.39 16.19 -17.11
C ASP A 232 13.81 17.59 -16.88
N LEU A 233 14.68 18.57 -16.64
CA LEU A 233 14.28 19.95 -16.34
C LEU A 233 13.43 20.55 -17.45
N GLY A 234 13.76 20.24 -18.71
CA GLY A 234 13.01 20.74 -19.86
C GLY A 234 11.57 20.21 -19.83
N ASN A 235 11.40 18.93 -19.53
CA ASN A 235 10.07 18.34 -19.43
C ASN A 235 9.31 18.80 -18.17
N PHE A 236 9.99 18.92 -17.03
CA PHE A 236 9.36 19.39 -15.79
C PHE A 236 8.88 20.85 -15.92
N THR A 237 9.74 21.74 -16.38
CA THR A 237 9.38 23.15 -16.61
C THR A 237 8.28 23.26 -17.66
N SER A 238 8.37 22.52 -18.77
CA SER A 238 7.32 22.49 -19.80
C SER A 238 5.98 22.03 -19.24
N LYS A 239 5.96 20.99 -18.40
CA LYS A 239 4.73 20.48 -17.77
C LYS A 239 4.16 21.45 -16.73
N LEU A 240 5.00 22.05 -15.89
CA LEU A 240 4.57 23.04 -14.90
C LEU A 240 3.97 24.27 -15.59
N VAL A 241 4.65 24.81 -16.60
CA VAL A 241 4.16 25.94 -17.42
C VAL A 241 2.82 25.57 -18.06
N LYS A 242 2.70 24.39 -18.68
CA LYS A 242 1.43 23.93 -19.27
C LYS A 242 0.32 23.81 -18.24
N HIS A 243 0.59 23.25 -17.06
CA HIS A 243 -0.40 23.06 -16.02
C HIS A 243 -0.91 24.41 -15.47
N VAL A 244 0.00 25.31 -15.14
CA VAL A 244 -0.32 26.67 -14.67
C VAL A 244 -1.07 27.44 -15.75
N GLU A 245 -0.56 27.46 -16.99
CA GLU A 245 -1.25 28.11 -18.11
C GLU A 245 -2.66 27.56 -18.33
N LYS A 246 -2.84 26.23 -18.32
CA LYS A 246 -4.15 25.60 -18.49
C LYS A 246 -5.13 26.07 -17.41
N ARG A 247 -4.70 26.09 -16.13
CA ARG A 247 -5.54 26.50 -15.00
C ARG A 247 -5.99 27.96 -15.13
N TYR A 248 -5.07 28.88 -15.40
CA TYR A 248 -5.41 30.30 -15.54
C TYR A 248 -6.23 30.60 -16.80
N ILE A 249 -6.00 29.88 -17.90
CA ILE A 249 -6.84 29.98 -19.11
C ILE A 249 -8.27 29.51 -18.81
N SER A 250 -8.44 28.38 -18.12
CA SER A 250 -9.77 27.91 -17.72
C SER A 250 -10.50 28.92 -16.83
N LEU A 251 -9.83 29.45 -15.80
CA LEU A 251 -10.40 30.45 -14.90
C LEU A 251 -10.79 31.74 -15.63
N ALA A 252 -9.97 32.20 -16.59
CA ALA A 252 -10.29 33.37 -17.40
C ALA A 252 -11.49 33.12 -18.32
N LEU A 253 -11.60 31.92 -18.91
CA LEU A 253 -12.75 31.53 -19.74
C LEU A 253 -14.05 31.34 -18.94
N GLU A 254 -13.96 31.04 -17.65
CA GLU A 254 -15.12 30.97 -16.76
C GLU A 254 -15.60 32.35 -16.33
N LYS A 255 -14.68 33.27 -16.07
CA LYS A 255 -15.00 34.63 -15.60
C LYS A 255 -15.30 35.62 -16.72
N ALA A 256 -14.76 35.43 -17.91
CA ALA A 256 -14.94 36.35 -19.03
C ALA A 256 -16.23 36.06 -19.80
N SER A 257 -16.92 37.12 -20.25
CA SER A 257 -18.13 36.99 -21.07
C SER A 257 -17.84 36.58 -22.53
N SER A 258 -16.58 36.63 -22.97
CA SER A 258 -16.18 36.22 -24.31
C SER A 258 -14.71 35.79 -24.34
N ARG A 259 -14.33 34.99 -25.35
CA ARG A 259 -12.92 34.58 -25.55
C ARG A 259 -11.98 35.78 -25.76
N MET A 260 -12.50 36.89 -26.28
CA MET A 260 -11.73 38.11 -26.48
C MET A 260 -11.41 38.80 -25.15
N LYS A 261 -12.40 38.91 -24.25
CA LYS A 261 -12.17 39.42 -22.88
C LYS A 261 -11.29 38.50 -22.05
N ALA A 262 -11.39 37.19 -22.22
CA ALA A 262 -10.48 36.24 -21.56
C ALA A 262 -9.02 36.47 -21.98
N ALA A 263 -8.78 36.84 -23.24
CA ALA A 263 -7.45 37.15 -23.75
C ALA A 263 -6.91 38.44 -23.14
N GLU A 264 -7.74 39.48 -23.05
CA GLU A 264 -7.39 40.73 -22.37
C GLU A 264 -7.08 40.52 -20.88
N MET A 265 -7.91 39.76 -20.16
CA MET A 265 -7.69 39.45 -18.73
C MET A 265 -6.35 38.75 -18.46
N LEU A 266 -5.85 37.98 -19.43
CA LEU A 266 -4.58 37.27 -19.34
C LEU A 266 -3.42 38.02 -19.98
N ASN A 267 -3.65 39.23 -20.52
CA ASN A 267 -2.68 39.98 -21.33
C ASN A 267 -2.09 39.14 -22.48
N LEU A 268 -2.93 38.35 -23.15
CA LEU A 268 -2.56 37.52 -24.28
C LEU A 268 -3.20 38.04 -25.57
N ASN A 269 -2.48 37.90 -26.68
CA ASN A 269 -3.09 38.06 -27.99
C ASN A 269 -4.18 36.99 -28.19
N TYR A 270 -5.34 37.39 -28.74
CA TYR A 270 -6.45 36.50 -29.06
C TYR A 270 -6.02 35.26 -29.86
N LYS A 271 -5.12 35.40 -30.85
CA LYS A 271 -4.61 34.25 -31.64
C LYS A 271 -3.84 33.26 -30.75
N THR A 272 -3.03 33.77 -29.82
CA THR A 272 -2.26 32.96 -28.87
C THR A 272 -3.18 32.23 -27.90
N LEU A 273 -4.20 32.93 -27.38
CA LEU A 273 -5.20 32.30 -26.52
C LEU A 273 -5.98 31.22 -27.29
N SER A 274 -6.47 31.52 -28.48
CA SER A 274 -7.23 30.58 -29.32
C SER A 274 -6.44 29.30 -29.62
N HIS A 275 -5.15 29.45 -29.95
CA HIS A 275 -4.24 28.32 -30.12
C HIS A 275 -4.09 27.50 -28.83
N LYS A 276 -3.86 28.16 -27.68
CA LYS A 276 -3.73 27.46 -26.38
C LYS A 276 -5.02 26.78 -25.92
N ILE A 277 -6.18 27.35 -26.21
CA ILE A 277 -7.49 26.72 -25.95
C ILE A 277 -7.61 25.40 -26.73
N ARG A 278 -7.27 25.42 -28.02
CA ARG A 278 -7.27 24.21 -28.86
C ARG A 278 -6.23 23.19 -28.38
N LEU A 279 -5.03 23.66 -28.06
CA LEU A 279 -3.92 22.83 -27.57
C LEU A 279 -4.28 22.11 -26.26
N TYR A 280 -4.94 22.81 -25.33
CA TYR A 280 -5.35 22.28 -24.03
C TYR A 280 -6.75 21.67 -24.03
N LYS A 281 -7.42 21.62 -25.18
CA LYS A 281 -8.78 21.10 -25.37
C LYS A 281 -9.80 21.73 -24.40
N LEU A 282 -9.70 23.05 -24.22
CA LEU A 282 -10.56 23.85 -23.34
C LEU A 282 -11.76 24.48 -24.07
N ASP A 283 -12.04 24.05 -25.29
CA ASP A 283 -13.24 24.47 -26.02
C ASP A 283 -14.49 23.93 -25.29
N LYS A 284 -15.24 24.83 -24.65
CA LYS A 284 -16.61 24.54 -24.21
C LYS A 284 -17.45 24.24 -25.46
N LYS A 285 -18.16 23.10 -25.45
CA LYS A 285 -19.33 22.88 -26.31
C LYS A 285 -20.35 23.99 -26.08
#